data_AF-A0A0P0P1V9-F1
#
_entry.id   AF-A0A0P0P1V9-F1
#
_cell.length_a   1.000
_cell.length_b   1.000
_cell.length_c   1.000
_cell.angle_alpha   90.00
_cell.angle_beta   90.00
_cell.angle_gamma   90.00
#
_symmetry.space_group_name_H-M   'P 1'
#
loop_
_entity.id
_entity.type
_entity.pdbx_description
1 polymer ?
#
loop_
_entity_poly.entity_id
_entity_poly.type
_entity_poly.pdbx_seq_one_letter_code
_entity_poly.pdbx_strand_id
1 'polypeptide(L)'
;MTLAHLLMQHAATVMPEPRHDWTAAMQAEVSEINDPRAALAFAAGCVLTAYHQRISPMRIALVLGRFGVTVVTVLTAGVHIAFLLYWVAIIEDLKTHGTNGWAGRFPIFRGHSAEEALQGIGLLPVWHVVALVAMTLAFALSAWFLAHGRLRLLALAAGTGLLINTANALAMTAVKGPYLVHPQMAWLYALAFGLLILAAGAFGGADRWLARRPQLAA
;
A
#
# COMPACT_ATOMS: atom_id res chain seq x y z
N MET A 1 -47.74 -9.30 6.45
CA MET A 1 -46.55 -9.25 5.56
C MET A 1 -45.75 -10.52 5.73
N THR A 2 -45.44 -11.21 4.63
CA THR A 2 -44.63 -12.45 4.65
C THR A 2 -43.14 -12.14 4.56
N LEU A 3 -42.28 -13.02 5.09
CA LEU A 3 -40.82 -12.85 5.06
C LEU A 3 -40.25 -12.67 3.64
N ALA A 4 -40.84 -13.36 2.64
CA ALA A 4 -40.47 -13.20 1.24
C ALA A 4 -40.66 -11.76 0.73
N HIS A 5 -41.75 -11.09 1.13
CA HIS A 5 -42.00 -9.69 0.77
C HIS A 5 -40.99 -8.73 1.43
N LEU A 6 -40.59 -8.97 2.68
CA LEU A 6 -39.55 -8.19 3.36
C LEU A 6 -38.19 -8.34 2.67
N LEU A 7 -37.83 -9.57 2.28
CA LEU A 7 -36.61 -9.82 1.51
C LEU A 7 -36.65 -9.15 0.13
N MET A 8 -37.81 -9.11 -0.54
CA MET A 8 -37.94 -8.40 -1.82
C MET A 8 -37.86 -6.88 -1.69
N GLN A 9 -38.40 -6.31 -0.62
CA GLN A 9 -38.21 -4.89 -0.30
C GLN A 9 -36.72 -4.61 -0.03
N HIS A 10 -36.05 -5.49 0.70
CA HIS A 10 -34.61 -5.36 0.92
C HIS A 10 -33.81 -5.47 -0.40
N ALA A 11 -34.09 -6.47 -1.23
CA ALA A 11 -33.46 -6.61 -2.55
C ALA A 11 -33.64 -5.34 -3.39
N ALA A 12 -34.82 -4.73 -3.35
CA ALA A 12 -35.13 -3.48 -4.02
C ALA A 12 -34.27 -2.31 -3.53
N THR A 13 -34.09 -2.18 -2.22
CA THR A 13 -33.22 -1.13 -1.65
C THR A 13 -31.73 -1.37 -1.92
N VAL A 14 -31.34 -2.64 -2.11
CA VAL A 14 -29.95 -3.02 -2.38
C VAL A 14 -29.60 -2.86 -3.86
N MET A 15 -30.54 -3.10 -4.76
CA MET A 15 -30.33 -3.09 -6.21
C MET A 15 -29.83 -1.72 -6.70
N PRO A 16 -28.86 -1.66 -7.66
CA PRO A 16 -28.46 -0.40 -8.28
C PRO A 16 -29.62 0.26 -9.03
N GLU A 17 -29.64 1.60 -9.04
CA GLU A 17 -30.69 2.42 -9.64
C GLU A 17 -31.04 2.05 -11.11
N PRO A 18 -30.07 1.73 -12.00
CA PRO A 18 -30.39 1.31 -13.37
C PRO A 18 -31.15 -0.03 -13.48
N ARG A 19 -31.29 -0.77 -12.38
CA ARG A 19 -31.94 -2.09 -12.32
C ARG A 19 -33.23 -2.07 -11.50
N HIS A 20 -33.83 -0.91 -11.30
CA HIS A 20 -35.15 -0.79 -10.68
C HIS A 20 -36.23 -1.59 -11.46
N ASP A 21 -36.15 -1.65 -12.78
CA ASP A 21 -37.10 -2.43 -13.61
C ASP A 21 -37.02 -3.94 -13.32
N TRP A 22 -35.80 -4.47 -13.11
CA TRP A 22 -35.60 -5.85 -12.67
C TRP A 22 -36.20 -6.09 -11.29
N THR A 23 -36.10 -5.12 -10.41
CA THR A 23 -36.67 -5.21 -9.06
C THR A 23 -38.19 -5.28 -9.11
N ALA A 24 -38.82 -4.48 -9.97
CA ALA A 24 -40.25 -4.50 -10.20
C ALA A 24 -40.71 -5.85 -10.77
N ALA A 25 -39.96 -6.40 -11.74
CA ALA A 25 -40.23 -7.73 -12.30
C ALA A 25 -40.11 -8.84 -11.23
N MET A 26 -39.05 -8.83 -10.41
CA MET A 26 -38.88 -9.81 -9.32
C MET A 26 -39.99 -9.72 -8.27
N GLN A 27 -40.51 -8.51 -7.97
CA GLN A 27 -41.64 -8.35 -7.06
C GLN A 27 -42.93 -8.94 -7.64
N ALA A 28 -43.18 -8.74 -8.94
CA ALA A 28 -44.31 -9.35 -9.63
C ALA A 28 -44.20 -10.90 -9.67
N GLU A 29 -43.00 -11.44 -9.91
CA GLU A 29 -42.79 -12.89 -9.87
C GLU A 29 -43.03 -13.48 -8.49
N VAL A 30 -42.57 -12.82 -7.41
CA VAL A 30 -42.78 -13.34 -6.05
C VAL A 30 -44.27 -13.37 -5.66
N SER A 31 -45.10 -12.46 -6.19
CA SER A 31 -46.54 -12.45 -5.92
C SER A 31 -47.30 -13.60 -6.59
N GLU A 32 -46.74 -14.19 -7.64
CA GLU A 32 -47.35 -15.32 -8.35
C GLU A 32 -46.96 -16.69 -7.76
N ILE A 33 -45.98 -16.73 -6.83
CA ILE A 33 -45.53 -17.97 -6.20
C ILE A 33 -46.44 -18.33 -5.01
N ASN A 34 -47.31 -19.31 -5.22
CA ASN A 34 -48.27 -19.78 -4.21
C ASN A 34 -47.63 -20.62 -3.07
N ASP A 35 -46.49 -21.27 -3.31
CA ASP A 35 -45.77 -22.01 -2.26
C ASP A 35 -44.89 -21.07 -1.43
N PRO A 36 -45.14 -20.91 -0.11
CA PRO A 36 -44.37 -20.02 0.75
C PRO A 36 -42.87 -20.34 0.81
N ARG A 37 -42.49 -21.63 0.66
CA ARG A 37 -41.07 -22.04 0.69
C ARG A 37 -40.37 -21.64 -0.60
N ALA A 38 -40.98 -21.91 -1.76
CA ALA A 38 -40.48 -21.45 -3.05
C ALA A 38 -40.39 -19.93 -3.12
N ALA A 39 -41.40 -19.20 -2.62
CA ALA A 39 -41.39 -17.73 -2.59
C ALA A 39 -40.23 -17.18 -1.73
N LEU A 40 -39.97 -17.81 -0.58
CA LEU A 40 -38.86 -17.44 0.29
C LEU A 40 -37.49 -17.72 -0.36
N ALA A 41 -37.32 -18.89 -0.98
CA ALA A 41 -36.10 -19.26 -1.68
C ALA A 41 -35.80 -18.31 -2.86
N PHE A 42 -36.83 -17.97 -3.64
CA PHE A 42 -36.74 -17.01 -4.72
C PHE A 42 -36.32 -15.62 -4.21
N ALA A 43 -37.02 -15.10 -3.20
CA ALA A 43 -36.71 -13.79 -2.61
C ALA A 43 -35.28 -13.74 -2.05
N ALA A 44 -34.79 -14.81 -1.43
CA ALA A 44 -33.41 -14.91 -0.97
C ALA A 44 -32.40 -14.89 -2.14
N GLY A 45 -32.70 -15.57 -3.26
CA GLY A 45 -31.91 -15.52 -4.48
C GLY A 45 -31.86 -14.11 -5.10
N CYS A 46 -32.98 -13.38 -5.08
CA CYS A 46 -33.05 -11.98 -5.52
C CYS A 46 -32.17 -11.07 -4.67
N VAL A 47 -32.18 -11.22 -3.33
CA VAL A 47 -31.28 -10.48 -2.43
C VAL A 47 -29.82 -10.77 -2.76
N LEU A 48 -29.45 -12.05 -2.91
CA LEU A 48 -28.08 -12.44 -3.26
C LEU A 48 -27.65 -11.83 -4.60
N THR A 49 -28.53 -11.85 -5.60
CA THR A 49 -28.29 -11.26 -6.92
C THR A 49 -28.14 -9.74 -6.84
N ALA A 50 -29.00 -9.06 -6.08
CA ALA A 50 -28.89 -7.62 -5.85
C ALA A 50 -27.54 -7.25 -5.21
N TYR A 51 -27.08 -8.03 -4.23
CA TYR A 51 -25.75 -7.87 -3.66
C TYR A 51 -24.65 -8.16 -4.67
N HIS A 52 -24.74 -9.20 -5.49
CA HIS A 52 -23.75 -9.47 -6.54
C HIS A 52 -23.66 -8.35 -7.59
N GLN A 53 -24.79 -7.73 -7.95
CA GLN A 53 -24.82 -6.61 -8.88
C GLN A 53 -24.24 -5.33 -8.27
N ARG A 54 -24.42 -5.13 -6.95
CA ARG A 54 -23.87 -3.97 -6.24
C ARG A 54 -22.41 -4.16 -5.82
N ILE A 55 -22.02 -5.38 -5.47
CA ILE A 55 -20.69 -5.75 -5.01
C ILE A 55 -19.93 -6.35 -6.19
N SER A 56 -19.22 -5.50 -6.93
CA SER A 56 -18.30 -5.98 -7.97
C SER A 56 -17.11 -6.69 -7.32
N PRO A 57 -16.87 -8.00 -7.56
CA PRO A 57 -15.71 -8.70 -7.01
C PRO A 57 -14.38 -8.04 -7.37
N MET A 58 -14.36 -7.37 -8.52
CA MET A 58 -13.23 -6.60 -9.02
C MET A 58 -12.99 -5.31 -8.21
N ARG A 59 -14.05 -4.64 -7.73
CA ARG A 59 -13.90 -3.53 -6.79
C ARG A 59 -13.34 -4.00 -5.45
N ILE A 60 -13.82 -5.15 -4.94
CA ILE A 60 -13.24 -5.76 -3.72
C ILE A 60 -11.76 -6.08 -3.94
N ALA A 61 -11.43 -6.77 -5.03
CA ALA A 61 -10.05 -7.13 -5.35
C ALA A 61 -9.15 -5.89 -5.47
N LEU A 62 -9.64 -4.80 -6.07
CA LEU A 62 -8.89 -3.54 -6.14
C LEU A 62 -8.70 -2.89 -4.77
N VAL A 63 -9.73 -2.86 -3.93
CA VAL A 63 -9.62 -2.30 -2.56
C VAL A 63 -8.64 -3.13 -1.73
N LEU A 64 -8.76 -4.46 -1.75
CA LEU A 64 -7.85 -5.37 -1.05
C LEU A 64 -6.42 -5.26 -1.58
N GLY A 65 -6.25 -5.20 -2.91
CA GLY A 65 -4.95 -5.02 -3.54
C GLY A 65 -4.29 -3.70 -3.13
N ARG A 66 -5.05 -2.59 -3.15
CA ARG A 66 -4.57 -1.28 -2.69
C ARG A 66 -4.19 -1.30 -1.22
N PHE A 67 -5.03 -1.90 -0.39
CA PHE A 67 -4.76 -2.04 1.04
C PHE A 67 -3.47 -2.83 1.28
N GLY A 68 -3.32 -3.99 0.63
CA GLY A 68 -2.11 -4.83 0.75
C GLY A 68 -0.85 -4.08 0.34
N VAL A 69 -0.85 -3.43 -0.83
CA VAL A 69 0.29 -2.61 -1.28
C VAL A 69 0.55 -1.45 -0.32
N THR A 70 -0.49 -0.80 0.21
CA THR A 70 -0.36 0.29 1.21
C THR A 70 0.34 -0.21 2.47
N VAL A 71 -0.10 -1.33 3.05
CA VAL A 71 0.49 -1.92 4.25
C VAL A 71 1.97 -2.23 4.03
N VAL A 72 2.31 -2.90 2.93
CA VAL A 72 3.72 -3.23 2.61
C VAL A 72 4.56 -1.96 2.43
N THR A 73 4.00 -0.91 1.82
CA THR A 73 4.70 0.36 1.63
C THR A 73 4.94 1.08 2.95
N VAL A 74 3.94 1.09 3.86
CA VAL A 74 4.09 1.64 5.22
C VAL A 74 5.14 0.87 6.01
N LEU A 75 5.12 -0.47 5.97
CA LEU A 75 6.11 -1.29 6.65
C LEU A 75 7.53 -1.00 6.12
N THR A 76 7.67 -0.86 4.79
CA THR A 76 8.95 -0.47 4.17
C THR A 76 9.42 0.88 4.70
N ALA A 77 8.56 1.91 4.72
CA ALA A 77 8.90 3.21 5.29
C ALA A 77 9.28 3.09 6.77
N GLY A 78 8.52 2.33 7.56
CA GLY A 78 8.77 2.08 8.98
C GLY A 78 10.13 1.44 9.25
N VAL A 79 10.53 0.45 8.44
CA VAL A 79 11.87 -0.17 8.53
C VAL A 79 12.96 0.86 8.27
N HIS A 80 12.79 1.76 7.30
CA HIS A 80 13.80 2.80 7.03
C HIS A 80 13.87 3.84 8.16
N ILE A 81 12.73 4.25 8.70
CA ILE A 81 12.68 5.15 9.87
C ILE A 81 13.39 4.48 11.05
N ALA A 82 13.06 3.22 11.36
CA ALA A 82 13.68 2.47 12.44
C ALA A 82 15.20 2.34 12.24
N PHE A 83 15.65 2.05 11.01
CA PHE A 83 17.07 1.99 10.67
C PHE A 83 17.79 3.33 10.94
N LEU A 84 17.22 4.46 10.50
CA LEU A 84 17.79 5.78 10.73
C LEU A 84 17.84 6.14 12.22
N LEU A 85 16.75 5.87 12.95
CA LEU A 85 16.69 6.07 14.40
C LEU A 85 17.68 5.18 15.15
N TYR A 86 17.91 3.95 14.65
CA TYR A 86 18.88 3.04 15.23
C TYR A 86 20.31 3.60 15.15
N TRP A 87 20.68 4.22 14.04
CA TRP A 87 21.96 4.91 13.90
C TRP A 87 22.09 6.11 14.83
N VAL A 88 21.02 6.89 15.00
CA VAL A 88 21.00 7.99 15.98
C VAL A 88 21.21 7.45 17.40
N ALA A 89 20.54 6.36 17.76
CA ALA A 89 20.69 5.71 19.06
C ALA A 89 22.11 5.16 19.28
N ILE A 90 22.75 4.59 18.24
CA ILE A 90 24.15 4.13 18.29
C ILE A 90 25.08 5.31 18.57
N ILE A 91 24.92 6.43 17.85
CA ILE A 91 25.75 7.62 18.02
C ILE A 91 25.61 8.17 19.44
N GLU A 92 24.38 8.26 19.94
CA GLU A 92 24.11 8.77 21.28
C GLU A 92 24.69 7.86 22.37
N ASP A 93 24.55 6.54 22.24
CA ASP A 93 25.11 5.59 23.20
C ASP A 93 26.65 5.62 23.21
N LEU A 94 27.29 5.71 22.03
CA LEU A 94 28.75 5.85 21.95
C LEU A 94 29.24 7.16 22.57
N LYS A 95 28.49 8.26 22.45
CA LYS A 95 28.83 9.55 23.07
C LYS A 95 28.67 9.54 24.59
N THR A 96 27.65 8.87 25.10
CA THR A 96 27.25 8.92 26.52
C THR A 96 27.91 7.83 27.35
N HIS A 97 28.04 6.62 26.81
CA HIS A 97 28.52 5.44 27.53
C HIS A 97 29.83 4.87 26.95
N GLY A 98 30.35 5.47 25.88
CA GLY A 98 31.53 4.95 25.19
C GLY A 98 31.31 3.54 24.63
N THR A 99 32.36 2.72 24.63
CA THR A 99 32.29 1.31 24.20
C THR A 99 31.72 0.38 25.28
N ASN A 100 31.43 0.90 26.47
CA ASN A 100 30.80 0.13 27.56
C ASN A 100 29.28 0.02 27.40
N GLY A 101 28.68 0.85 26.54
CA GLY A 101 27.26 0.84 26.22
C GLY A 101 26.82 -0.36 25.37
N TRP A 102 25.55 -0.36 24.96
CA TRP A 102 25.02 -1.44 24.13
C TRP A 102 25.57 -1.38 22.70
N ALA A 103 25.83 -0.18 22.17
CA ALA A 103 26.38 0.03 20.85
C ALA A 103 27.83 -0.50 20.77
N GLY A 104 28.63 -0.37 21.82
CA GLY A 104 29.99 -0.92 21.85
C GLY A 104 30.07 -2.44 21.67
N ARG A 105 28.95 -3.16 21.80
CA ARG A 105 28.87 -4.62 21.60
C ARG A 105 28.80 -5.02 20.14
N PHE A 106 28.56 -4.09 19.21
CA PHE A 106 28.52 -4.42 17.80
C PHE A 106 29.87 -4.89 17.27
N PRO A 107 29.90 -5.92 16.40
CA PRO A 107 31.14 -6.40 15.80
C PRO A 107 31.94 -5.31 15.08
N ILE A 108 31.26 -4.33 14.47
CA ILE A 108 31.89 -3.25 13.71
C ILE A 108 32.70 -2.27 14.58
N PHE A 109 32.49 -2.26 15.90
CA PHE A 109 33.19 -1.37 16.84
C PHE A 109 34.16 -2.13 17.75
N ARG A 110 34.30 -3.46 17.59
CA ARG A 110 35.23 -4.24 18.41
C ARG A 110 36.66 -3.83 18.16
N GLY A 111 37.39 -3.56 19.24
CA GLY A 111 38.79 -3.15 19.18
C GLY A 111 39.00 -1.67 18.84
N HIS A 112 37.92 -0.90 18.62
CA HIS A 112 37.97 0.54 18.44
C HIS A 112 37.65 1.27 19.74
N SER A 113 38.25 2.45 19.93
CA SER A 113 37.77 3.39 20.95
C SER A 113 36.44 4.02 20.53
N ALA A 114 35.70 4.61 21.47
CA ALA A 114 34.44 5.31 21.14
C ALA A 114 34.68 6.51 20.20
N GLU A 115 35.81 7.19 20.36
CA GLU A 115 36.22 8.30 19.51
C GLU A 115 36.52 7.85 18.08
N GLU A 116 37.28 6.75 17.92
CA GLU A 116 37.55 6.14 16.60
C GLU A 116 36.26 5.69 15.92
N ALA A 117 35.34 5.07 16.66
CA ALA A 117 34.04 4.63 16.14
C ALA A 117 33.21 5.83 15.65
N LEU A 118 33.11 6.90 16.45
CA LEU A 118 32.40 8.13 16.09
C LEU A 118 33.04 8.84 14.91
N GLN A 119 34.38 8.88 14.84
CA GLN A 119 35.11 9.43 13.70
C GLN A 119 34.81 8.64 12.43
N GLY A 120 34.80 7.30 12.50
CA GLY A 120 34.44 6.42 11.40
C GLY A 120 33.01 6.65 10.89
N ILE A 121 32.04 6.82 11.79
CA ILE A 121 30.66 7.20 11.45
C ILE A 121 30.64 8.59 10.80
N GLY A 122 31.45 9.54 11.30
CA GLY A 122 31.58 10.88 10.74
C GLY A 122 32.12 10.93 9.31
N LEU A 123 32.74 9.85 8.82
CA LEU A 123 33.18 9.74 7.43
C LEU A 123 32.03 9.40 6.47
N LEU A 124 30.84 9.07 6.97
CA LEU A 124 29.66 8.83 6.14
C LEU A 124 29.30 10.10 5.36
N PRO A 125 29.16 10.03 4.03
CA PRO A 125 28.82 11.20 3.25
C PRO A 125 27.44 11.75 3.63
N VAL A 126 27.36 13.04 3.96
CA VAL A 126 26.10 13.69 4.37
C VAL A 126 25.00 13.54 3.31
N TRP A 127 25.37 13.63 2.03
CA TRP A 127 24.43 13.45 0.92
C TRP A 127 23.82 12.03 0.88
N HIS A 128 24.55 11.01 1.34
CA HIS A 128 24.05 9.64 1.42
C HIS A 128 22.95 9.53 2.49
N VAL A 129 23.17 10.15 3.64
CA VAL A 129 22.17 10.22 4.72
C VAL A 129 20.93 10.98 4.25
N VAL A 130 21.10 12.14 3.59
CA VAL A 130 20.00 12.93 3.02
C VAL A 130 19.21 12.11 2.00
N ALA A 131 19.88 11.36 1.13
CA ALA A 131 19.22 10.49 0.16
C ALA A 131 18.36 9.40 0.84
N LEU A 132 18.86 8.77 1.91
CA LEU A 132 18.11 7.77 2.67
C LEU A 132 16.86 8.37 3.36
N VAL A 133 16.99 9.57 3.94
CA VAL A 133 15.85 10.31 4.51
C VAL A 133 14.82 10.64 3.43
N ALA A 134 15.26 11.14 2.28
CA ALA A 134 14.37 11.49 1.18
C ALA A 134 13.67 10.26 0.58
N MET A 135 14.35 9.12 0.46
CA MET A 135 13.75 7.84 0.06
C MET A 135 12.71 7.36 1.07
N THR A 136 12.98 7.50 2.36
CA THR A 136 12.04 7.17 3.44
C THR A 136 10.75 8.00 3.31
N LEU A 137 10.89 9.31 3.08
CA LEU A 137 9.77 10.20 2.84
C LEU A 137 9.01 9.81 1.56
N ALA A 138 9.71 9.44 0.49
CA ALA A 138 9.09 8.98 -0.75
C ALA A 138 8.19 7.74 -0.51
N PHE A 139 8.65 6.73 0.24
CA PHE A 139 7.82 5.58 0.61
C PHE A 139 6.61 5.99 1.45
N ALA A 140 6.80 6.84 2.46
CA ALA A 140 5.69 7.31 3.31
C ALA A 140 4.63 8.08 2.49
N LEU A 141 5.06 8.96 1.59
CA LEU A 141 4.17 9.69 0.69
C LEU A 141 3.48 8.75 -0.32
N SER A 142 4.19 7.77 -0.87
CA SER A 142 3.59 6.75 -1.74
C SER A 142 2.49 5.98 -1.01
N ALA A 143 2.73 5.54 0.23
CA ALA A 143 1.70 4.88 1.04
C ALA A 143 0.49 5.79 1.28
N TRP A 144 0.73 7.05 1.65
CA TRP A 144 -0.33 8.03 1.86
C TRP A 144 -1.17 8.26 0.60
N PHE A 145 -0.53 8.49 -0.55
CA PHE A 145 -1.22 8.72 -1.81
C PHE A 145 -1.98 7.49 -2.29
N LEU A 146 -1.45 6.29 -2.07
CA LEU A 146 -2.13 5.05 -2.40
C LEU A 146 -3.39 4.86 -1.53
N ALA A 147 -3.30 5.10 -0.22
CA ALA A 147 -4.44 5.03 0.70
C ALA A 147 -5.57 6.00 0.32
N HIS A 148 -5.23 7.17 -0.22
CA HIS A 148 -6.19 8.20 -0.64
C HIS A 148 -6.59 8.12 -2.12
N GLY A 149 -6.16 7.07 -2.85
CA GLY A 149 -6.47 6.91 -4.27
C GLY A 149 -5.85 7.97 -5.20
N ARG A 150 -4.82 8.70 -4.75
CA ARG A 150 -4.14 9.78 -5.50
C ARG A 150 -3.02 9.22 -6.38
N LEU A 151 -3.38 8.40 -7.35
CA LEU A 151 -2.43 7.55 -8.09
C LEU A 151 -1.39 8.32 -8.93
N ARG A 152 -1.70 9.54 -9.41
CA ARG A 152 -0.72 10.39 -10.10
C ARG A 152 0.39 10.86 -9.15
N LEU A 153 0.01 11.27 -7.94
CA LEU A 153 0.95 11.70 -6.91
C LEU A 153 1.76 10.52 -6.37
N LEU A 154 1.16 9.32 -6.28
CA LEU A 154 1.88 8.08 -6.00
C LEU A 154 3.00 7.84 -7.03
N ALA A 155 2.68 7.91 -8.34
CA ALA A 155 3.68 7.70 -9.39
C ALA A 155 4.80 8.74 -9.34
N LEU A 156 4.47 10.01 -9.06
CA LEU A 156 5.46 11.06 -8.87
C LEU A 156 6.37 10.80 -7.67
N ALA A 157 5.80 10.51 -6.49
CA ALA A 157 6.58 10.22 -5.29
C ALA A 157 7.49 9.00 -5.47
N ALA A 158 6.96 7.92 -6.05
CA ALA A 158 7.74 6.71 -6.33
C ALA A 158 8.83 6.96 -7.39
N GLY A 159 8.53 7.72 -8.43
CA GLY A 159 9.50 8.14 -9.45
C GLY A 159 10.63 8.98 -8.86
N THR A 160 10.31 9.97 -8.02
CA THR A 160 11.32 10.75 -7.30
C THR A 160 12.18 9.88 -6.39
N GLY A 161 11.58 8.95 -5.64
CA GLY A 161 12.31 7.99 -4.80
C GLY A 161 13.26 7.10 -5.61
N LEU A 162 12.81 6.61 -6.76
CA LEU A 162 13.63 5.82 -7.69
C LEU A 162 14.83 6.61 -8.21
N LEU A 163 14.62 7.86 -8.63
CA LEU A 163 15.69 8.74 -9.10
C LEU A 163 16.73 9.01 -8.00
N ILE A 164 16.27 9.31 -6.79
CA ILE A 164 17.16 9.55 -5.63
C ILE A 164 17.97 8.28 -5.32
N ASN A 165 17.32 7.12 -5.24
CA ASN A 165 18.01 5.84 -5.01
C ASN A 165 19.07 5.56 -6.08
N THR A 166 18.73 5.81 -7.35
CA THR A 166 19.64 5.58 -8.49
C THR A 166 20.84 6.52 -8.42
N ALA A 167 20.62 7.82 -8.20
CA ALA A 167 21.69 8.80 -8.04
C ALA A 167 22.58 8.48 -6.84
N ASN A 168 21.99 8.10 -5.70
CA ASN A 168 22.70 7.70 -4.50
C ASN A 168 23.57 6.46 -4.73
N ALA A 169 23.04 5.43 -5.40
CA ALA A 169 23.77 4.21 -5.71
C ALA A 169 24.96 4.48 -6.65
N LEU A 170 24.74 5.26 -7.72
CA LEU A 170 25.80 5.66 -8.64
C LEU A 170 26.90 6.46 -7.94
N ALA A 171 26.52 7.45 -7.14
CA ALA A 171 27.48 8.24 -6.36
C ALA A 171 28.28 7.37 -5.38
N MET A 172 27.64 6.42 -4.69
CA MET A 172 28.32 5.50 -3.78
C MET A 172 29.31 4.58 -4.52
N THR A 173 28.96 4.09 -5.71
CA THR A 173 29.88 3.28 -6.53
C THR A 173 31.09 4.08 -7.02
N ALA A 174 30.92 5.37 -7.28
CA ALA A 174 31.99 6.25 -7.73
C ALA A 174 32.95 6.64 -6.59
N VAL A 175 32.42 6.97 -5.41
CA VAL A 175 33.22 7.49 -4.28
C VAL A 175 33.96 6.38 -3.52
N LYS A 176 33.47 5.12 -3.55
CA LYS A 176 34.02 3.98 -2.78
C LYS A 176 34.21 4.28 -1.27
N GLY A 177 33.40 5.19 -0.73
CA GLY A 177 33.43 5.59 0.68
C GLY A 177 32.59 4.67 1.57
N PRO A 178 32.59 4.93 2.89
CA PRO A 178 31.73 4.20 3.83
C PRO A 178 30.25 4.46 3.51
N TYR A 179 29.41 3.46 3.77
CA TYR A 179 27.98 3.48 3.47
C TYR A 179 27.16 3.00 4.67
N LEU A 180 25.94 3.51 4.74
CA LEU A 180 24.92 2.96 5.64
C LEU A 180 24.21 1.77 4.99
N VAL A 181 23.96 1.87 3.68
CA VAL A 181 23.39 0.78 2.89
C VAL A 181 24.33 0.41 1.77
N HIS A 182 24.67 -0.88 1.68
CA HIS A 182 25.57 -1.39 0.65
C HIS A 182 24.99 -1.10 -0.75
N PRO A 183 25.77 -0.57 -1.71
CA PRO A 183 25.26 -0.23 -3.05
C PRO A 183 24.69 -1.44 -3.80
N GLN A 184 25.19 -2.65 -3.53
CA GLN A 184 24.61 -3.91 -4.06
C GLN A 184 23.18 -4.19 -3.58
N MET A 185 22.67 -3.50 -2.56
CA MET A 185 21.27 -3.62 -2.14
C MET A 185 20.36 -2.59 -2.82
N ALA A 186 20.92 -1.63 -3.57
CA ALA A 186 20.15 -0.55 -4.20
C ALA A 186 19.12 -1.04 -5.22
N TRP A 187 19.34 -2.22 -5.83
CA TRP A 187 18.37 -2.81 -6.77
C TRP A 187 17.06 -3.21 -6.07
N LEU A 188 17.08 -3.57 -4.78
CA LEU A 188 15.86 -3.88 -4.02
C LEU A 188 14.97 -2.64 -3.90
N TYR A 189 15.56 -1.49 -3.63
CA TYR A 189 14.83 -0.22 -3.58
C TYR A 189 14.35 0.22 -4.96
N ALA A 190 15.17 0.02 -6.00
CA ALA A 190 14.76 0.30 -7.37
C ALA A 190 13.56 -0.56 -7.78
N LEU A 191 13.58 -1.85 -7.44
CA LEU A 191 12.48 -2.78 -7.64
C LEU A 191 11.23 -2.32 -6.87
N ALA A 192 11.37 -1.97 -5.60
CA ALA A 192 10.25 -1.51 -4.77
C ALA A 192 9.56 -0.26 -5.35
N PHE A 193 10.33 0.77 -5.74
CA PHE A 193 9.76 1.95 -6.39
C PHE A 193 9.17 1.64 -7.78
N GLY A 194 9.83 0.77 -8.56
CA GLY A 194 9.31 0.30 -9.85
C GLY A 194 7.95 -0.37 -9.70
N LEU A 195 7.80 -1.25 -8.70
CA LEU A 195 6.53 -1.91 -8.38
C LEU A 195 5.45 -0.90 -7.95
N LEU A 196 5.80 0.16 -7.22
CA LEU A 196 4.84 1.22 -6.85
C LEU A 196 4.35 2.02 -8.06
N ILE A 197 5.23 2.30 -9.03
CA ILE A 197 4.86 2.96 -10.28
C ILE A 197 3.93 2.05 -11.10
N LEU A 198 4.26 0.76 -11.20
CA LEU A 198 3.41 -0.23 -11.85
C LEU A 198 2.05 -0.36 -11.15
N ALA A 199 2.02 -0.37 -9.82
CA ALA A 199 0.79 -0.39 -9.04
C ALA A 199 -0.07 0.85 -9.31
N ALA A 200 0.52 2.05 -9.38
CA ALA A 200 -0.19 3.27 -9.75
C ALA A 200 -0.85 3.16 -11.14
N GLY A 201 -0.11 2.61 -12.11
CA GLY A 201 -0.61 2.33 -13.46
C GLY A 201 -1.74 1.32 -13.48
N ALA A 202 -1.56 0.17 -12.81
CA ALA A 202 -2.54 -0.92 -12.75
C ALA A 202 -3.83 -0.48 -12.07
N PHE A 203 -3.76 0.10 -10.87
CA PHE A 203 -4.91 0.61 -10.15
C PHE A 203 -5.61 1.75 -10.91
N GLY A 204 -4.86 2.64 -11.54
CA GLY A 204 -5.42 3.76 -12.30
C GLY A 204 -6.05 3.34 -13.61
N GLY A 205 -5.53 2.28 -14.24
CA GLY A 205 -6.13 1.63 -15.40
C GLY A 205 -7.43 0.93 -15.02
N ALA A 206 -7.41 0.15 -13.93
CA ALA A 206 -8.58 -0.57 -13.44
C ALA A 206 -9.72 0.37 -13.00
N ASP A 207 -9.42 1.47 -12.30
CA ASP A 207 -10.43 2.47 -11.94
C ASP A 207 -11.06 3.12 -13.17
N ARG A 208 -10.23 3.51 -14.15
CA ARG A 208 -10.73 4.11 -15.39
C ARG A 208 -11.58 3.14 -16.18
N TRP A 209 -11.18 1.87 -16.23
CA TRP A 209 -11.93 0.86 -16.96
C TRP A 209 -13.25 0.50 -16.26
N LEU A 210 -13.26 0.42 -14.92
CA LEU A 210 -14.50 0.27 -14.13
C LEU A 210 -15.42 1.48 -14.23
N ALA A 211 -14.88 2.69 -14.35
CA ALA A 211 -15.67 3.91 -14.56
C ALA A 211 -16.24 4.01 -15.98
N ARG A 212 -15.53 3.48 -16.97
CA ARG A 212 -15.94 3.50 -18.39
C ARG A 212 -16.88 2.37 -18.78
N ARG A 213 -17.00 1.31 -17.99
CA ARG A 213 -18.10 0.36 -18.16
C ARG A 213 -19.36 1.05 -17.64
N PRO A 214 -20.30 1.51 -18.51
CA PRO A 214 -21.69 1.52 -18.06
C PRO A 214 -21.94 0.14 -17.46
N GLN A 215 -22.64 0.05 -16.33
CA GLN A 215 -23.14 -1.23 -15.84
C GLN A 215 -23.82 -1.88 -17.05
N LEU A 216 -23.15 -2.85 -17.67
CA LEU A 216 -23.47 -3.26 -19.03
C LEU A 216 -24.93 -3.72 -18.99
N ALA A 217 -25.73 -3.06 -19.83
CA ALA A 217 -27.05 -3.49 -20.20
C ALA A 217 -27.01 -4.98 -20.51
N ALA A 218 -27.66 -5.75 -19.65
CA ALA A 218 -28.05 -7.14 -19.80
C ALA A 218 -29.14 -7.37 -18.76
#